data_AF-S3JC29-F1
#
_entry.id   AF-S3JC29-F1
#
_cell.length_a   1.000
_cell.length_b   1.000
_cell.length_c   1.000
_cell.angle_alpha   90.00
_cell.angle_beta   90.00
_cell.angle_gamma   90.00
#
_symmetry.space_group_name_H-M   'P 1'
#
loop_
_entity.id
_entity.type
_entity.pdbx_description
1 polymer ?
#
loop_
_entity_poly.entity_id
_entity_poly.type
_entity_poly.pdbx_seq_one_letter_code
_entity_poly.pdbx_strand_id
1 'polypeptide(L)' 'MALEQVRLICWPWKQAVAIVESGPELTQYHIIDHWFYLGSVEQLEQARTLRQPPDGFDNDGYKILCKLMLSGEYEVIELG' A
#
# COMPACT_ATOMS: atom_id res chain seq x y z
N MET A 1 12.49 -1.83 28.35
CA MET A 1 12.85 -2.17 26.96
C MET A 1 11.54 -2.39 26.22
N ALA A 2 11.09 -1.37 25.49
CA ALA A 2 9.79 -1.37 24.82
C ALA A 2 9.92 -2.15 23.51
N LEU A 3 9.52 -3.43 23.52
CA LEU A 3 9.15 -4.08 22.27
C LEU A 3 7.78 -3.52 21.90
N GLU A 4 7.81 -2.44 21.13
CA GLU A 4 6.66 -1.98 20.36
C GLU A 4 6.19 -3.19 19.56
N GLN A 5 5.03 -3.74 19.94
CA GLN A 5 4.41 -4.88 19.28
C GLN A 5 3.95 -4.44 17.89
N VAL A 6 4.91 -4.27 16.98
CA VAL A 6 4.68 -4.41 15.55
C VAL A 6 4.24 -5.85 15.37
N ARG A 7 2.93 -6.07 15.53
CA ARG A 7 2.31 -7.28 15.01
C ARG A 7 2.67 -7.23 13.54
N LEU A 8 3.51 -8.16 13.11
CA LEU A 8 3.72 -8.49 11.71
C LEU A 8 2.32 -8.79 11.17
N ILE A 9 1.63 -7.78 10.64
CA ILE A 9 0.29 -7.95 10.10
C ILE A 9 0.50 -8.69 8.80
N CYS A 10 0.66 -10.02 8.83
CA CYS A 10 0.85 -10.83 7.61
C CYS A 10 -0.09 -10.30 6.53
N TRP A 11 0.48 -9.92 5.38
CA TRP A 11 -0.22 -9.29 4.26
C TRP A 11 -1.60 -9.96 4.07
N PRO A 12 -2.69 -9.30 4.49
CA PRO A 12 -3.99 -9.95 4.59
C PRO A 12 -4.68 -10.10 3.23
N TRP A 13 -4.21 -9.35 2.24
CA TRP A 13 -4.73 -9.36 0.87
C TRP A 13 -4.09 -10.46 0.04
N LYS A 14 -4.81 -11.07 -0.91
CA LYS A 14 -4.23 -12.11 -1.78
C LYS A 14 -3.49 -11.55 -3.00
N GLN A 15 -3.57 -10.24 -3.20
CA GLN A 15 -3.16 -9.53 -4.40
C GLN A 15 -2.69 -8.12 -4.07
N ALA A 16 -2.16 -7.41 -5.06
CA ALA A 16 -1.82 -6.00 -4.98
C ALA A 16 -3.02 -5.16 -4.50
N VAL A 17 -2.75 -4.17 -3.67
CA VAL A 17 -3.72 -3.18 -3.22
C VAL A 17 -3.30 -1.79 -3.67
N ALA A 18 -4.26 -1.00 -4.13
CA ALA A 18 -4.11 0.41 -4.42
C ALA A 18 -4.69 1.21 -3.26
N ILE A 19 -3.94 2.18 -2.77
CA ILE A 19 -4.35 3.01 -1.66
C ILE A 19 -4.63 4.39 -2.20
N VAL A 20 -5.86 4.84 -2.01
CA VAL A 20 -6.30 6.15 -2.45
C VAL A 20 -5.96 7.16 -1.37
N GLU A 21 -4.99 8.01 -1.67
CA GLU A 21 -4.74 9.23 -0.91
C GLU A 21 -5.46 10.38 -1.63
N SER A 22 -6.63 10.74 -1.13
CA SER A 22 -7.38 11.91 -1.58
C SER A 22 -6.87 13.16 -0.85
N GLY A 23 -5.95 13.89 -1.48
CA GLY A 23 -5.49 15.19 -1.00
C GLY A 23 -6.44 16.32 -1.43
N PRO A 24 -6.29 17.52 -0.85
CA PRO A 24 -7.10 18.70 -1.20
C PRO A 24 -6.88 19.19 -2.65
N GLU A 25 -5.77 18.81 -3.28
CA GLU A 25 -5.39 19.26 -4.62
C GLU A 25 -5.41 18.12 -5.64
N LEU A 26 -5.05 16.90 -5.25
CA LEU A 26 -4.86 15.75 -6.15
C LEU A 26 -5.18 14.43 -5.42
N THR A 27 -5.69 13.44 -6.17
CA THR A 27 -5.87 12.06 -5.69
C THR A 27 -4.75 11.18 -6.23
N GLN A 28 -4.01 10.51 -5.35
CA GLN A 28 -2.95 9.59 -5.73
C GLN A 28 -3.29 8.17 -5.30
N TYR A 29 -2.98 7.21 -6.16
CA TYR A 29 -3.16 5.77 -5.92
C TYR A 29 -1.80 5.14 -5.67
N HIS A 30 -1.50 4.83 -4.42
CA HIS A 30 -0.28 4.16 -3.99
C HIS A 30 -0.44 2.65 -4.12
N ILE A 31 0.35 2.04 -5.00
CA ILE A 31 0.22 0.63 -5.32
C ILE A 31 1.20 -0.16 -4.47
N ILE A 32 0.68 -1.10 -3.69
CA ILE A 32 1.47 -1.96 -2.83
C ILE A 32 1.13 -3.41 -3.16
N ASP A 33 2.16 -4.23 -3.35
CA ASP A 33 2.01 -5.66 -3.60
C ASP A 33 3.00 -6.42 -2.72
N HIS A 34 2.53 -7.38 -1.92
CA HIS A 34 3.38 -8.17 -1.01
C HIS A 34 4.35 -7.33 -0.16
N TRP A 35 3.87 -6.21 0.42
CA TRP A 35 4.67 -5.18 1.13
C TRP A 35 5.61 -4.35 0.27
N PHE A 36 5.67 -4.62 -1.02
CA PHE A 36 6.48 -3.88 -1.97
C PHE A 36 5.72 -2.65 -2.46
N TYR A 37 6.24 -1.46 -2.20
CA TYR A 37 5.69 -0.25 -2.78
C TYR A 37 6.14 -0.14 -4.24
N LEU A 38 5.20 -0.35 -5.15
CA LEU A 38 5.45 -0.29 -6.59
C LEU A 38 5.49 1.15 -7.11
N GLY A 39 4.89 2.08 -6.38
CA GLY A 39 4.83 3.49 -6.73
C GLY A 39 3.43 4.07 -6.60
N SER A 40 3.33 5.37 -6.84
CA SER A 40 2.07 6.13 -6.86
C SER A 40 1.69 6.49 -8.27
N VAL A 41 0.44 6.25 -8.63
CA VAL A 41 -0.14 6.57 -9.93
C VAL A 41 -1.37 7.42 -9.75
N GLU A 42 -1.70 8.25 -10.74
CA GLU A 42 -2.94 9.05 -10.71
C GLU A 42 -4.15 8.24 -11.20
N GLN A 43 -3.90 7.11 -11.87
CA GLN A 43 -4.95 6.26 -12.45
C GLN A 43 -4.72 4.79 -12.11
N LEU A 44 -5.80 4.12 -11.71
CA LEU A 44 -5.85 2.67 -11.44
C LEU A 44 -5.37 1.82 -12.63
N GLU A 45 -5.51 2.30 -13.86
CA GLU A 45 -5.01 1.61 -15.05
C GLU A 45 -3.48 1.54 -15.10
N GLN A 46 -2.77 2.58 -14.66
CA GLN A 46 -1.31 2.55 -14.55
C GLN A 46 -0.86 1.61 -13.43
N ALA A 47 -1.68 1.42 -12.39
CA ALA A 47 -1.41 0.45 -11.34
C ALA A 47 -1.33 -0.99 -11.87
N ARG A 48 -2.15 -1.31 -12.88
CA ARG A 48 -2.14 -2.64 -13.50
C ARG A 48 -0.82 -2.94 -14.20
N THR A 49 -0.16 -1.93 -14.74
CA THR A 49 1.17 -2.05 -15.37
C THR A 49 2.27 -2.29 -14.34
N LEU A 50 2.08 -1.84 -13.10
CA LEU A 50 3.02 -2.00 -12.00
C LEU A 50 2.94 -3.37 -11.32
N ARG A 51 1.96 -4.23 -11.64
CA ARG A 51 1.66 -5.54 -11.00
C ARG A 51 2.79 -6.59 -10.99
N GLN A 52 3.97 -6.29 -11.49
CA GLN A 52 5.13 -7.19 -11.39
C GLN A 52 6.06 -6.70 -10.28
N PRO A 53 5.84 -7.09 -9.01
CA PRO A 53 6.85 -6.88 -8.00
C PRO A 53 8.13 -7.65 -8.37
N PRO A 54 9.31 -7.08 -8.17
CA PRO A 54 10.48 -7.91 -7.93
C PRO A 54 10.26 -8.71 -6.63
N ASP A 55 10.74 -9.95 -6.55
CA ASP A 55 10.76 -10.74 -5.31
C ASP A 55 11.48 -9.93 -4.21
N GLY A 56 10.73 -9.24 -3.35
CA GLY A 56 11.31 -8.27 -2.43
C GLY A 56 10.33 -7.70 -1.41
N PHE A 57 10.85 -7.42 -0.23
CA PHE A 57 10.18 -6.67 0.82
C PHE A 57 10.61 -5.20 0.74
N ASP A 58 9.64 -4.29 0.80
CA ASP A 58 9.92 -2.86 0.86
C ASP A 58 9.45 -2.25 2.19
N ASN A 59 10.27 -1.37 2.75
CA ASN A 59 9.95 -0.75 4.04
C ASN A 59 8.89 0.36 3.89
N ASP A 60 8.83 1.03 2.74
CA ASP A 60 7.86 2.08 2.48
C ASP A 60 6.46 1.51 2.33
N GLY A 61 6.30 0.36 1.67
CA GLY A 61 5.01 -0.34 1.59
C GLY A 61 4.46 -0.71 2.99
N TYR A 62 5.33 -1.17 3.89
CA TYR A 62 4.99 -1.40 5.29
C TYR A 62 4.58 -0.12 6.04
N LYS A 63 5.34 0.97 5.88
CA LYS A 63 5.04 2.26 6.53
C LYS A 63 3.72 2.83 6.07
N ILE A 64 3.44 2.77 4.77
CA ILE A 64 2.18 3.24 4.21
C ILE A 64 1.06 2.44 4.85
N LEU A 65 1.08 1.11 4.78
CA LEU A 65 0.06 0.25 5.40
C LEU A 65 -0.15 0.53 6.89
N CYS A 66 0.95 0.64 7.64
CA CYS A 66 0.89 0.97 9.06
C CYS A 66 0.19 2.32 9.27
N LYS A 67 0.53 3.34 8.46
CA LYS A 67 -0.14 4.63 8.46
C LYS A 67 -1.62 4.51 8.13
N LEU A 68 -2.04 3.70 7.16
CA LEU A 68 -3.47 3.50 6.86
C LEU A 68 -4.21 2.86 8.03
N MET A 69 -3.63 1.80 8.59
CA MET A 69 -4.22 1.05 9.70
C MET A 69 -4.36 1.93 10.95
N LEU A 70 -3.41 2.85 11.14
CA LEU A 70 -3.41 3.79 12.26
C LEU A 70 -4.30 5.02 12.00
N SER A 71 -4.30 5.54 10.79
CA SER A 71 -5.08 6.73 10.43
C SER A 71 -6.55 6.41 10.18
N GLY A 72 -6.89 5.24 9.63
CA GLY A 72 -8.28 4.85 9.32
C GLY A 72 -8.98 5.71 8.26
N GLU A 73 -8.29 6.71 7.71
CA GLU A 73 -8.82 7.73 6.79
C GLU A 73 -8.55 7.43 5.31
N TYR A 74 -7.96 6.28 5.01
CA TYR A 74 -7.54 5.94 3.66
C TYR A 74 -8.38 4.82 3.06
N GLU A 75 -8.73 4.97 1.79
CA GLU A 75 -9.46 3.94 1.05
C GLU A 75 -8.46 2.97 0.40
N VAL A 76 -8.66 1.66 0.61
CA VAL A 76 -7.83 0.61 0.04
C VAL A 76 -8.66 -0.18 -0.97
N ILE A 77 -8.17 -0.26 -2.20
CA ILE A 77 -8.80 -0.95 -3.32
C ILE A 77 -7.95 -2.17 -3.69
N GLU A 78 -8.52 -3.37 -3.57
CA GLU A 78 -7.84 -4.59 -4.00
C GLU A 78 -7.85 -4.72 -5.52
N LEU A 79 -6.69 -4.91 -6.13
CA LEU A 79 -6.53 -4.99 -7.58
C LEU A 79 -6.74 -6.42 -8.09
N GLY A 80 -7.99 -6.90 -8.06
CA GLY A 80 -8.44 -8.16 -8.67
C GLY A 80 -8.56 -8.19 -10.19
#